data_AF-A0A834KZ39-F1
#
_entry.id   AF-A0A834KZ39-F1
#
_cell.length_a   1.000
_cell.length_b   1.000
_cell.length_c   1.000
_cell.angle_alpha   90.00
_cell.angle_beta   90.00
_cell.angle_gamma   90.00
#
_symmetry.space_group_name_H-M   'P 1'
#
loop_
_entity.id
_entity.type
_entity.pdbx_description
1 polymer ?
#
loop_
_entity_poly.entity_id
_entity_poly.type
_entity_poly.pdbx_seq_one_letter_code
_entity_poly.pdbx_strand_id
1 'polypeptide(L)'
;MTTTKIFNTTYTGVRLPEGASAALAKPTKYHYYPHNQHIYLLPECAVQQVCNAVYVRLNFTQPLCACPGRYRDPCSASLDSDDHHTTELVTDPRTKALTLVKTCEPVAEMRECRAPRDWSLLALQNTRTGKSHYLVICRCPDSNILEGPMSHDQPTYASVPGIRVYGMMCVQGNRRGRPLRHIRSLMGFNDLEENTERFLFAGEDKPEFPWDKVHQLMKMAVWE
;
A
#
# COMPACT_ATOMS: atom_id res chain seq x y z
N MET A 1 -19.02 -70.42 14.26
CA MET A 1 -19.85 -69.78 13.22
C MET A 1 -19.42 -68.32 13.13
N THR A 2 -18.53 -68.00 12.18
CA THR A 2 -18.85 -67.21 10.95
C THR A 2 -19.40 -65.81 11.30
N THR A 3 -18.83 -64.67 10.88
CA THR A 3 -18.25 -64.36 9.57
C THR A 3 -17.46 -63.05 9.64
N THR A 4 -16.33 -63.01 8.92
CA THR A 4 -15.59 -61.82 8.49
C THR A 4 -16.46 -60.85 7.69
N LYS A 5 -16.35 -59.54 7.95
CA LYS A 5 -16.55 -58.51 6.92
C LYS A 5 -15.33 -57.58 6.91
N ILE A 6 -14.50 -57.78 5.89
CA ILE A 6 -13.50 -56.82 5.44
C ILE A 6 -14.26 -55.77 4.63
N PHE A 7 -14.20 -54.51 5.04
CA PHE A 7 -14.31 -53.39 4.13
C PHE A 7 -13.04 -52.57 4.25
N ASN A 8 -12.35 -52.50 3.11
CA ASN A 8 -11.06 -51.90 2.89
C ASN A 8 -11.31 -50.58 2.17
N THR A 9 -10.97 -49.43 2.76
CA THR A 9 -10.52 -48.21 2.02
C THR A 9 -10.02 -47.11 2.96
N THR A 10 -8.69 -46.92 2.93
CA THR A 10 -7.92 -45.66 2.97
C THR A 10 -7.92 -44.75 4.23
N TYR A 11 -6.79 -44.80 4.96
CA TYR A 11 -5.92 -43.69 5.44
C TYR A 11 -6.48 -42.26 5.19
N THR A 12 -6.55 -41.28 6.10
CA THR A 12 -5.95 -41.01 7.43
C THR A 12 -6.82 -39.95 8.10
N GLY A 13 -7.50 -40.29 9.19
CA GLY A 13 -8.20 -39.33 10.04
C GLY A 13 -7.39 -39.10 11.32
N VAL A 14 -6.90 -37.88 11.53
CA VAL A 14 -6.36 -37.44 12.82
C VAL A 14 -7.51 -37.51 13.82
N ARG A 15 -7.41 -38.41 14.80
CA ARG A 15 -8.37 -38.51 15.92
C ARG A 15 -8.29 -37.24 16.76
N LEU A 16 -9.35 -36.42 16.72
CA LEU A 16 -9.60 -35.44 17.77
C LEU A 16 -10.00 -36.19 19.06
N PRO A 17 -9.60 -35.71 20.25
CA PRO A 17 -9.99 -36.33 21.52
C PRO A 17 -11.50 -36.21 21.76
N GLU A 18 -12.08 -37.24 22.37
CA GLU A 18 -13.49 -37.30 22.76
C GLU A 18 -13.81 -36.17 23.75
N GLY A 19 -14.70 -35.25 23.34
CA GLY A 19 -15.17 -34.13 24.15
C GLY A 19 -15.03 -32.75 23.51
N ALA A 20 -14.29 -32.62 22.40
CA ALA A 20 -14.21 -31.35 21.67
C ALA A 20 -15.43 -31.15 20.76
N SER A 21 -16.54 -30.70 21.34
CA SER A 21 -17.69 -30.22 20.58
C SER A 21 -17.26 -29.07 19.65
N ALA A 22 -17.51 -29.23 18.35
CA ALA A 22 -17.34 -28.22 17.29
C ALA A 22 -18.18 -26.93 17.49
N ALA A 23 -18.70 -26.70 18.69
CA ALA A 23 -19.58 -25.59 19.07
C ALA A 23 -18.88 -24.55 19.99
N LEU A 24 -17.57 -24.66 20.25
CA LEU A 24 -16.79 -23.64 20.95
C LEU A 24 -15.70 -22.98 20.08
N ALA A 25 -15.84 -23.04 18.76
CA ALA A 25 -15.24 -22.02 17.91
C ALA A 25 -16.19 -20.83 17.90
N LYS A 26 -16.22 -20.04 18.99
CA LYS A 26 -16.88 -18.73 18.96
C LYS A 26 -16.21 -17.94 17.82
N PRO A 27 -16.95 -17.54 16.77
CA PRO A 27 -16.43 -16.56 15.84
C PRO A 27 -16.10 -15.34 16.69
N THR A 28 -14.85 -14.88 16.65
CA THR A 28 -14.44 -13.70 17.39
C THR A 28 -15.41 -12.58 17.01
N LYS A 29 -16.15 -12.10 18.02
CA LYS A 29 -17.17 -11.05 17.95
C LYS A 29 -16.52 -9.73 17.52
N TYR A 30 -16.20 -9.58 16.24
CA TYR A 30 -15.67 -8.33 15.71
C TYR A 30 -16.62 -7.75 14.66
N HIS A 31 -17.10 -6.56 15.03
CA HIS A 31 -17.69 -5.48 14.26
C HIS A 31 -18.73 -5.81 13.16
N TYR A 32 -19.93 -5.36 13.46
CA TYR A 32 -21.14 -5.35 12.64
C TYR A 32 -20.89 -4.63 11.30
N TYR A 33 -20.70 -5.39 10.22
CA TYR A 33 -20.89 -4.90 8.87
C TYR A 33 -22.15 -5.54 8.30
N PRO A 34 -23.24 -4.77 8.08
CA PRO A 34 -24.56 -5.31 7.75
C PRO A 34 -24.64 -6.03 6.38
N HIS A 35 -23.54 -6.10 5.62
CA HIS A 35 -23.46 -6.77 4.31
C HIS A 35 -22.33 -7.82 4.17
N ASN A 36 -21.69 -8.24 5.26
CA ASN A 36 -20.44 -9.02 5.19
C ASN A 36 -20.61 -10.53 5.41
N GLN A 37 -21.29 -11.20 4.48
CA GLN A 37 -21.21 -12.67 4.37
C GLN A 37 -19.85 -13.15 3.82
N HIS A 38 -19.03 -12.25 3.26
CA HIS A 38 -17.75 -12.57 2.60
C HIS A 38 -16.50 -12.52 3.51
N ILE A 39 -16.62 -12.08 4.78
CA ILE A 39 -15.49 -12.11 5.73
C ILE A 39 -14.99 -13.55 5.97
N TYR A 40 -15.87 -14.55 5.83
CA TYR A 40 -15.51 -15.96 5.98
C TYR A 40 -14.68 -16.56 4.82
N LEU A 41 -14.38 -15.77 3.77
CA LEU A 41 -13.65 -16.21 2.56
C LEU A 41 -12.44 -15.32 2.25
N LEU A 42 -11.95 -14.55 3.23
CA LEU A 42 -10.72 -13.79 3.03
C LEU A 42 -9.54 -14.76 2.83
N PRO A 43 -8.66 -14.50 1.85
CA PRO A 43 -7.44 -15.27 1.71
C PRO A 43 -6.55 -15.07 2.95
N GLU A 44 -5.74 -16.06 3.27
CA GLU A 44 -4.70 -15.93 4.29
C GLU A 44 -3.66 -14.87 3.85
N CYS A 45 -3.20 -14.03 4.78
CA CYS A 45 -2.21 -13.01 4.52
C CYS A 45 -0.81 -13.61 4.29
N ALA A 46 -0.10 -13.10 3.29
CA ALA A 46 1.34 -13.29 3.18
C ALA A 46 2.09 -12.44 4.24
N VAL A 47 3.38 -12.73 4.41
CA VAL A 47 4.26 -11.95 5.30
C VAL A 47 4.31 -10.50 4.82
N GLN A 48 4.27 -9.54 5.77
CA GLN A 48 4.31 -8.10 5.49
C GLN A 48 3.14 -7.59 4.62
N GLN A 49 2.11 -8.41 4.43
CA GLN A 49 0.90 -8.02 3.73
C GLN A 49 0.00 -7.20 4.64
N VAL A 50 -0.59 -6.14 4.10
CA VAL A 50 -1.61 -5.37 4.81
C VAL A 50 -2.85 -6.23 4.96
N CYS A 51 -3.26 -6.48 6.20
CA CYS A 51 -4.43 -7.26 6.54
C CYS A 51 -5.70 -6.40 6.61
N ASN A 52 -5.59 -5.15 7.10
CA ASN A 52 -6.67 -4.16 7.09
C ASN A 52 -6.16 -2.79 6.60
N ALA A 53 -6.99 -2.10 5.82
CA ALA A 53 -6.83 -0.69 5.52
C ALA A 53 -7.91 0.11 6.27
N VAL A 54 -7.48 1.02 7.15
CA VAL A 54 -8.36 1.79 8.02
C VAL A 54 -8.40 3.24 7.55
N TYR A 55 -9.57 3.71 7.15
CA TYR A 55 -9.82 5.08 6.70
C TYR A 55 -10.39 5.90 7.84
N VAL A 56 -9.50 6.60 8.56
CA VAL A 56 -9.82 7.27 9.83
C VAL A 56 -10.96 8.29 9.68
N ARG A 57 -10.95 9.10 8.62
CA ARG A 57 -12.00 10.10 8.37
C ARG A 57 -13.38 9.50 8.10
N LEU A 58 -13.42 8.30 7.54
CA LEU A 58 -14.66 7.61 7.19
C LEU A 58 -15.12 6.65 8.29
N ASN A 59 -14.31 6.48 9.35
CA ASN A 59 -14.48 5.43 10.35
C ASN A 59 -14.78 4.07 9.70
N PHE A 60 -14.03 3.75 8.65
CA PHE A 60 -14.26 2.60 7.80
C PHE A 60 -13.00 1.76 7.72
N THR A 61 -13.12 0.49 8.04
CA THR A 61 -12.04 -0.50 7.89
C THR A 61 -12.39 -1.44 6.74
N GLN A 62 -11.48 -1.54 5.79
CA GLN A 62 -11.55 -2.48 4.68
C GLN A 62 -10.66 -3.69 5.00
N PRO A 63 -11.24 -4.88 5.22
CA PRO A 63 -10.46 -6.09 5.38
C PRO A 63 -9.91 -6.58 4.02
N LEU A 64 -8.65 -6.99 4.00
CA LEU A 64 -7.95 -7.43 2.80
C LEU A 64 -7.59 -8.92 2.83
N CYS A 65 -7.14 -9.42 3.99
CA CYS A 65 -6.79 -10.82 4.21
C CYS A 65 -6.91 -11.20 5.70
N ALA A 66 -6.95 -12.50 5.99
CA ALA A 66 -6.99 -13.03 7.34
C ALA A 66 -5.58 -13.36 7.84
N CYS A 67 -5.23 -12.94 9.06
CA CYS A 67 -3.94 -13.28 9.63
C CYS A 67 -3.82 -14.81 9.86
N PRO A 68 -2.65 -15.40 9.54
CA PRO A 68 -2.36 -16.80 9.81
C PRO A 68 -2.55 -17.17 11.29
N GLY A 69 -2.97 -18.42 11.56
CA GLY A 69 -3.25 -18.91 12.92
C GLY A 69 -2.05 -18.99 13.89
N ARG A 70 -0.83 -18.64 13.43
CA ARG A 70 0.35 -18.48 14.28
C ARG A 70 0.30 -17.20 15.12
N TYR A 71 -0.48 -16.20 14.70
CA TYR A 71 -0.71 -14.97 15.47
C TYR A 71 -1.83 -15.21 16.47
N ARG A 72 -1.65 -14.70 17.70
CA ARG A 72 -2.61 -14.90 18.80
C ARG A 72 -3.93 -14.18 18.56
N ASP A 73 -3.85 -12.98 18.00
CA ASP A 73 -4.96 -12.06 17.83
C ASP A 73 -5.29 -11.87 16.34
N PRO A 74 -6.57 -11.61 15.98
CA PRO A 74 -6.93 -11.29 14.60
C PRO A 74 -6.36 -9.94 14.16
N CYS A 75 -6.34 -9.68 12.86
CA CYS A 75 -5.87 -8.39 12.31
C CYS A 75 -6.58 -7.21 13.00
N SER A 76 -5.80 -6.27 13.53
CA SER A 76 -6.33 -5.10 14.21
C SER A 76 -7.23 -4.27 13.29
N ALA A 77 -8.39 -3.86 13.81
CA ALA A 77 -9.32 -2.95 13.16
C ALA A 77 -9.40 -1.58 13.88
N SER A 78 -8.48 -1.31 14.82
CA SER A 78 -8.47 -0.08 15.60
C SER A 78 -8.19 1.14 14.72
N LEU A 79 -8.79 2.28 15.07
CA LEU A 79 -8.47 3.59 14.50
C LEU A 79 -7.21 4.20 15.11
N ASP A 80 -6.70 3.62 16.18
CA ASP A 80 -5.49 4.07 16.89
C ASP A 80 -4.24 3.37 16.33
N SER A 81 -3.07 3.96 16.59
CA SER A 81 -1.76 3.47 16.13
C SER A 81 -0.90 2.83 17.23
N ASP A 82 -1.43 2.69 18.44
CA ASP A 82 -0.76 2.14 19.62
C ASP A 82 -0.73 0.60 19.67
N ASP A 83 -1.36 -0.07 18.71
CA ASP A 83 -1.46 -1.52 18.63
C ASP A 83 -0.17 -2.23 18.16
N HIS A 84 0.93 -1.51 17.90
CA HIS A 84 2.20 -1.99 17.34
C HIS A 84 2.13 -2.65 15.95
N HIS A 85 0.95 -2.68 15.33
CA HIS A 85 0.70 -3.30 14.03
C HIS A 85 0.30 -2.25 12.97
N THR A 86 0.46 -0.97 13.30
CA THR A 86 0.02 0.16 12.48
C THR A 86 1.17 0.87 11.80
N THR A 87 1.04 1.07 10.49
CA THR A 87 1.83 2.05 9.74
C THR A 87 0.93 3.18 9.31
N GLU A 88 1.30 4.40 9.69
CA GLU A 88 0.56 5.62 9.39
C GLU A 88 0.94 6.16 8.00
N LEU A 89 -0.03 6.34 7.11
CA LEU A 89 0.24 6.91 5.78
C LEU A 89 0.21 8.44 5.84
N VAL A 90 1.34 9.02 6.26
CA VAL A 90 1.52 10.48 6.40
C VAL A 90 2.18 11.06 5.14
N THR A 91 1.49 11.98 4.46
CA THR A 91 2.00 12.67 3.26
C THR A 91 2.43 14.12 3.52
N ASP A 92 1.91 14.76 4.57
CA ASP A 92 2.28 16.10 5.01
C ASP A 92 2.57 16.06 6.51
N PRO A 93 3.75 16.55 6.97
CA PRO A 93 4.16 16.44 8.37
C PRO A 93 3.28 17.26 9.33
N ARG A 94 2.44 18.16 8.81
CA ARG A 94 1.49 18.96 9.59
C ARG A 94 0.15 18.27 9.78
N THR A 95 -0.14 17.27 8.95
CA THR A 95 -1.43 16.57 8.94
C THR A 95 -1.30 15.22 9.62
N LYS A 96 -2.36 14.81 10.33
CA LYS A 96 -2.46 13.43 10.81
C LYS A 96 -2.71 12.49 9.63
N ALA A 97 -2.27 11.24 9.75
CA ALA A 97 -2.55 10.22 8.75
C ALA A 97 -4.06 10.03 8.56
N LEU A 98 -4.48 10.04 7.29
CA LEU A 98 -5.87 9.82 6.91
C LEU A 98 -6.19 8.33 6.74
N THR A 99 -5.16 7.55 6.47
CA THR A 99 -5.23 6.11 6.26
C THR A 99 -4.17 5.43 7.11
N LEU A 100 -4.59 4.41 7.83
CA LEU A 100 -3.71 3.52 8.58
C LEU A 100 -3.72 2.16 7.89
N VAL A 101 -2.55 1.58 7.70
CA VAL A 101 -2.41 0.21 7.20
C VAL A 101 -1.96 -0.69 8.32
N LYS A 102 -2.65 -1.81 8.47
CA LYS A 102 -2.44 -2.78 9.55
C LYS A 102 -1.80 -4.03 8.99
N THR A 103 -0.80 -4.56 9.67
CA THR A 103 -0.12 -5.82 9.33
C THR A 103 -0.31 -6.86 10.41
N CYS A 104 -0.11 -8.14 10.07
CA CYS A 104 -0.15 -9.22 11.07
C CYS A 104 1.15 -9.27 11.89
N GLU A 105 2.27 -8.88 11.28
CA GLU A 105 3.54 -8.73 11.97
C GLU A 105 3.63 -7.39 12.71
N PRO A 106 4.31 -7.34 13.87
CA PRO A 106 4.64 -6.10 14.54
C PRO A 106 5.51 -5.20 13.64
N VAL A 107 5.15 -3.92 13.56
CA VAL A 107 5.87 -2.94 12.72
C VAL A 107 7.31 -2.71 13.21
N ALA A 108 7.59 -2.98 14.48
CA ALA A 108 8.93 -2.89 15.06
C ALA A 108 9.93 -3.92 14.48
N GLU A 109 9.45 -5.04 13.92
CA GLU A 109 10.30 -6.03 13.25
C GLU A 109 10.67 -5.61 11.82
N MET A 110 9.99 -4.59 11.28
CA MET A 110 10.26 -4.08 9.94
C MET A 110 11.47 -3.15 9.96
N ARG A 111 12.34 -3.29 8.96
CA ARG A 111 13.48 -2.38 8.78
C ARG A 111 13.00 -0.95 8.55
N GLU A 112 13.80 0.02 8.96
CA GLU A 112 13.58 1.42 8.61
C GLU A 112 13.97 1.71 7.15
N CYS A 113 13.25 2.64 6.51
CA CYS A 113 13.49 3.04 5.13
C CYS A 113 14.72 3.94 4.98
N ARG A 114 15.55 3.68 3.96
CA ARG A 114 16.63 4.59 3.55
C ARG A 114 16.08 5.66 2.60
N ALA A 115 15.66 6.79 3.15
CA ALA A 115 15.18 7.92 2.35
C ALA A 115 16.31 8.52 1.48
N PRO A 116 16.04 8.97 0.23
CA PRO A 116 14.75 8.99 -0.48
C PRO A 116 14.57 7.83 -1.49
N ARG A 117 15.29 6.71 -1.32
CA ARG A 117 15.38 5.65 -2.35
C ARG A 117 14.45 4.48 -2.11
N ASP A 118 14.07 4.26 -0.85
CA ASP A 118 13.31 3.08 -0.47
C ASP A 118 11.80 3.31 -0.57
N TRP A 119 11.14 2.34 -1.20
CA TRP A 119 9.68 2.18 -1.15
C TRP A 119 9.28 1.72 0.25
N SER A 120 8.35 2.44 0.88
CA SER A 120 7.79 2.07 2.18
C SER A 120 6.57 1.16 2.02
N LEU A 121 5.68 1.51 1.08
CA LEU A 121 4.47 0.75 0.77
C LEU A 121 4.46 0.40 -0.72
N LEU A 122 4.12 -0.83 -1.06
CA LEU A 122 3.89 -1.27 -2.44
C LEU A 122 2.46 -1.76 -2.60
N ALA A 123 1.89 -1.48 -3.76
CA ALA A 123 0.59 -1.97 -4.20
C ALA A 123 0.77 -2.71 -5.52
N LEU A 124 0.61 -4.03 -5.48
CA LEU A 124 0.68 -4.90 -6.65
C LEU A 124 -0.73 -5.09 -7.18
N GLN A 125 -1.06 -4.35 -8.25
CA GLN A 125 -2.36 -4.39 -8.89
C GLN A 125 -2.39 -5.41 -10.02
N ASN A 126 -3.32 -6.35 -9.94
CA ASN A 126 -3.62 -7.24 -11.06
C ASN A 126 -4.41 -6.47 -12.14
N THR A 127 -3.85 -6.34 -13.34
CA THR A 127 -4.44 -5.51 -14.41
C THR A 127 -5.74 -6.06 -14.94
N ARG A 128 -5.99 -7.37 -14.81
CA ARG A 128 -7.23 -8.00 -15.27
C ARG A 128 -8.39 -7.78 -14.30
N THR A 129 -8.12 -7.88 -12.99
CA THR A 129 -9.16 -7.80 -11.95
C THR A 129 -9.28 -6.42 -11.29
N GLY A 130 -8.27 -5.56 -11.44
CA GLY A 130 -8.16 -4.29 -10.74
C GLY A 130 -7.80 -4.41 -9.25
N LYS A 131 -7.81 -5.62 -8.67
CA LYS A 131 -7.49 -5.86 -7.26
C LYS A 131 -6.01 -5.60 -6.97
N SER A 132 -5.73 -5.02 -5.81
CA SER A 132 -4.40 -4.67 -5.34
C SER A 132 -4.04 -5.44 -4.07
N HIS A 133 -2.82 -5.97 -4.03
CA HIS A 133 -2.21 -6.51 -2.82
C HIS A 133 -1.23 -5.48 -2.29
N TYR A 134 -1.35 -5.12 -1.01
CA TYR A 134 -0.51 -4.11 -0.38
C TYR A 134 0.54 -4.78 0.50
N LEU A 135 1.80 -4.38 0.33
CA LEU A 135 2.94 -4.87 1.09
C LEU A 135 3.66 -3.69 1.76
N VAL A 136 3.96 -3.83 3.04
CA VAL A 136 4.80 -2.87 3.78
C VAL A 136 6.25 -3.36 3.73
N ILE A 137 7.13 -2.60 3.08
CA ILE A 137 8.51 -2.99 2.83
C ILE A 137 9.46 -2.48 3.92
N CYS A 138 9.20 -1.27 4.41
CA CYS A 138 9.97 -0.65 5.47
C CYS A 138 9.15 0.43 6.18
N ARG A 139 9.49 0.67 7.46
CA ARG A 139 8.94 1.77 8.26
C ARG A 139 9.60 3.08 7.86
N CYS A 140 8.81 4.06 7.44
CA CYS A 140 9.31 5.43 7.27
C CYS A 140 9.40 6.09 8.66
N PRO A 141 10.55 6.68 9.03
CA PRO A 141 10.67 7.34 10.33
C PRO A 141 9.81 8.60 10.39
N ASP A 142 9.40 9.00 11.59
CA ASP A 142 8.43 10.07 11.81
C ASP A 142 8.94 11.46 11.36
N SER A 143 10.25 11.62 11.14
CA SER A 143 10.86 12.84 10.57
C SER A 143 10.68 12.97 9.06
N ASN A 144 10.29 11.88 8.39
CA ASN A 144 10.17 11.76 6.95
C ASN A 144 8.68 11.64 6.57
N ILE A 145 8.41 11.79 5.27
CA ILE A 145 7.05 11.74 4.73
C ILE A 145 6.97 10.73 3.61
N LEU A 146 5.77 10.21 3.37
CA LEU A 146 5.49 9.32 2.25
C LEU A 146 5.08 10.13 1.04
N GLU A 147 5.86 10.02 -0.03
CA GLU A 147 5.58 10.68 -1.29
C GLU A 147 4.83 9.75 -2.24
N GLY A 148 3.56 10.12 -2.50
CA GLY A 148 2.71 9.70 -3.61
C GLY A 148 2.43 8.19 -3.72
N PRO A 149 1.45 7.80 -4.55
CA PRO A 149 1.49 6.54 -5.26
C PRO A 149 2.22 6.76 -6.59
N MET A 150 3.45 6.30 -6.71
CA MET A 150 4.22 6.35 -7.96
C MET A 150 4.15 5.01 -8.65
N SER A 151 3.93 5.02 -9.97
CA SER A 151 4.07 3.81 -10.79
C SER A 151 5.54 3.42 -10.88
N HIS A 152 5.79 2.13 -10.80
CA HIS A 152 7.10 1.61 -11.13
C HIS A 152 7.16 1.26 -12.61
N ASP A 153 7.80 2.12 -13.40
CA ASP A 153 7.77 2.02 -14.86
C ASP A 153 8.70 0.92 -15.41
N GLN A 154 9.60 0.38 -14.57
CA GLN A 154 10.54 -0.67 -14.97
C GLN A 154 11.02 -1.50 -13.76
N PRO A 155 10.19 -2.41 -13.23
CA PRO A 155 10.67 -3.37 -12.25
C PRO A 155 11.58 -4.37 -12.96
N THR A 156 12.90 -4.14 -12.90
CA THR A 156 13.94 -5.06 -13.40
C THR A 156 13.82 -6.47 -12.81
N TYR A 157 13.08 -6.63 -11.72
CA TYR A 157 12.82 -7.89 -11.01
C TYR A 157 11.32 -8.25 -10.86
N ALA A 158 10.40 -7.44 -11.39
CA ALA A 158 8.96 -7.66 -11.23
C ALA A 158 8.15 -7.25 -12.47
N SER A 159 8.71 -7.43 -13.68
CA SER A 159 7.94 -7.39 -14.92
C SER A 159 7.09 -8.66 -15.05
N VAL A 160 6.20 -8.87 -14.07
CA VAL A 160 5.22 -9.96 -14.11
C VAL A 160 4.13 -9.52 -15.07
N PRO A 161 3.91 -10.23 -16.20
CA PRO A 161 2.87 -9.87 -17.15
C PRO A 161 1.51 -9.76 -16.45
N GLY A 162 0.81 -8.64 -16.66
CA GLY A 162 -0.50 -8.40 -16.07
C GLY A 162 -0.50 -7.91 -14.61
N ILE A 163 0.65 -7.46 -14.08
CA ILE A 163 0.73 -6.77 -12.78
C ILE A 163 1.30 -5.37 -12.98
N ARG A 164 0.64 -4.36 -12.40
CA ARG A 164 1.16 -3.00 -12.25
C ARG A 164 1.58 -2.80 -10.81
N VAL A 165 2.78 -2.25 -10.60
CA VAL A 165 3.28 -1.95 -9.26
C VAL A 165 3.20 -0.45 -9.05
N TYR A 166 2.53 -0.06 -7.97
CA TYR A 166 2.56 1.30 -7.45
C TYR A 166 3.19 1.29 -6.06
N GLY A 167 3.65 2.42 -5.58
CA GLY A 167 4.13 2.49 -4.21
C GLY A 167 4.30 3.90 -3.68
N MET A 168 4.56 3.99 -2.39
CA MET A 168 4.91 5.23 -1.72
C MET A 168 6.37 5.16 -1.30
N MET A 169 7.16 6.18 -1.65
CA MET A 169 8.56 6.27 -1.20
C MET A 169 8.64 7.09 0.08
N CYS A 170 9.56 6.69 0.96
CA CYS A 170 9.89 7.48 2.13
C CYS A 170 10.91 8.56 1.74
N VAL A 171 10.54 9.84 1.88
CA VAL A 171 11.40 10.98 1.54
C VAL A 171 11.60 11.89 2.73
N GLN A 172 12.74 12.59 2.79
CA GLN A 172 13.01 13.53 3.87
C GLN A 172 12.08 14.75 3.74
N GLY A 173 11.31 15.04 4.79
CA GLY A 173 10.28 16.09 4.80
C GLY A 173 10.81 17.51 4.56
N ASN A 174 12.14 17.71 4.63
CA ASN A 174 12.77 19.01 4.37
C ASN A 174 13.01 19.30 2.88
N ARG A 175 12.81 18.31 1.99
CA ARG A 175 12.85 18.53 0.53
C ARG A 175 11.46 18.93 0.07
N ARG A 176 11.17 20.24 0.09
CA ARG A 176 10.04 20.81 -0.67
C ARG A 176 10.11 20.26 -2.09
N GLY A 177 9.06 19.54 -2.50
CA GLY A 177 8.99 18.83 -3.76
C GLY A 177 9.50 19.69 -4.91
N ARG A 178 10.56 19.23 -5.58
CA ARG A 178 10.78 19.61 -6.97
C ARG A 178 9.73 18.81 -7.73
N PRO A 179 8.76 19.43 -8.44
CA PRO A 179 7.78 18.68 -9.20
C PRO A 179 8.50 17.69 -10.12
N LEU A 180 8.04 16.44 -10.10
CA LEU A 180 8.58 15.35 -10.90
C LEU A 180 8.76 15.84 -12.35
N ARG A 181 9.98 15.74 -12.87
CA ARG A 181 10.35 16.13 -14.24
C ARG A 181 9.71 15.17 -15.23
N HIS A 182 8.42 15.31 -15.47
CA HIS A 182 7.75 14.74 -16.65
C HIS A 182 7.74 15.72 -17.83
N ILE A 183 8.76 16.60 -17.91
CA ILE A 183 8.97 17.56 -19.01
C ILE A 183 10.16 17.17 -19.89
N ARG A 184 10.91 16.10 -19.57
CA ARG A 184 12.06 15.70 -20.41
C ARG A 184 11.69 15.03 -21.73
N SER A 185 10.43 14.66 -21.95
CA SER A 185 10.00 14.04 -23.21
C SER A 185 9.24 14.98 -24.14
N LEU A 186 9.02 16.25 -23.77
CA LEU A 186 8.25 17.22 -24.58
C LEU A 186 9.11 18.33 -25.21
N MET A 187 10.38 18.45 -24.85
CA MET A 187 11.31 19.34 -25.54
C MET A 187 12.62 18.59 -25.80
N GLY A 188 12.73 18.06 -27.02
CA GLY A 188 13.95 17.43 -27.52
C GLY A 188 15.09 18.45 -27.65
N PHE A 189 15.87 18.59 -26.59
CA PHE A 189 17.18 19.23 -26.65
C PHE A 189 18.25 18.16 -26.49
N ASN A 190 18.88 17.85 -27.62
CA ASN A 190 20.12 17.09 -27.71
C ASN A 190 21.24 17.81 -26.94
N ASP A 191 22.09 16.99 -26.33
CA ASP A 191 23.50 17.17 -25.97
C ASP A 191 24.12 18.56 -26.12
N LEU A 192 24.66 19.11 -25.03
CA LEU A 192 26.05 19.53 -25.00
C LEU A 192 26.58 19.57 -23.55
N GLU A 193 27.82 19.11 -23.43
CA GLU A 193 28.69 19.05 -22.25
C GLU A 193 29.01 20.42 -21.63
N GLU A 194 29.62 20.35 -20.44
CA GLU A 194 30.55 21.34 -19.86
C GLU A 194 30.05 22.78 -19.60
N ASN A 195 29.63 23.06 -18.36
CA ASN A 195 30.30 24.02 -17.48
C ASN A 195 29.51 24.21 -16.19
N THR A 196 29.94 23.55 -15.12
CA THR A 196 29.29 23.64 -13.80
C THR A 196 29.95 24.69 -12.93
N GLU A 197 30.24 25.89 -13.43
CA GLU A 197 30.69 27.03 -12.61
C GLU A 197 30.27 28.37 -13.22
N ARG A 198 28.97 28.72 -13.19
CA ARG A 198 28.54 30.13 -13.39
C ARG A 198 27.09 30.53 -13.03
N PHE A 199 26.37 29.78 -12.20
CA PHE A 199 24.98 30.16 -11.82
C PHE A 199 24.78 30.45 -10.34
N LEU A 200 25.81 30.97 -9.67
CA LEU A 200 25.60 31.85 -8.53
C LEU A 200 25.43 33.27 -9.12
N PHE A 201 24.31 33.93 -8.83
CA PHE A 201 23.92 35.30 -9.25
C PHE A 201 23.14 35.47 -10.58
N ALA A 202 21.85 35.16 -10.53
CA ALA A 202 20.77 35.88 -11.24
C ALA A 202 19.49 35.62 -10.42
N GLY A 203 18.91 36.58 -9.71
CA GLY A 203 18.30 37.78 -10.28
C GLY A 203 16.92 37.38 -10.78
N GLU A 204 15.86 37.83 -10.09
CA GLU A 204 14.45 37.61 -10.43
C GLU A 204 14.19 37.82 -11.92
N ASP A 205 13.87 36.76 -12.66
CA ASP A 205 13.15 36.82 -13.95
C ASP A 205 12.68 35.41 -14.31
N LYS A 206 11.66 34.93 -13.60
CA LYS A 206 10.76 33.94 -14.21
C LYS A 206 9.76 34.74 -15.03
N PRO A 207 9.64 34.54 -16.35
CA PRO A 207 8.56 35.18 -17.08
C PRO A 207 7.24 34.69 -16.49
N GLU A 208 6.48 35.61 -15.90
CA GLU A 208 5.13 35.33 -15.44
C GLU A 208 4.28 34.98 -16.65
N PHE A 209 3.46 33.93 -16.51
CA PHE A 209 2.60 33.50 -17.62
C PHE A 209 1.65 34.65 -17.97
N PRO A 210 1.54 35.04 -19.26
CA PRO A 210 0.82 36.25 -19.64
C PRO A 210 -0.69 35.99 -19.60
N TRP A 211 -1.26 36.03 -18.40
CA TRP A 211 -2.68 35.78 -18.11
C TRP A 211 -3.61 36.63 -18.99
N ASP A 212 -3.17 37.83 -19.34
CA ASP A 212 -3.88 38.78 -20.21
C ASP A 212 -4.16 38.21 -21.61
N LYS A 213 -3.34 37.27 -22.08
CA LYS A 213 -3.46 36.64 -23.41
C LYS A 213 -4.34 35.39 -23.42
N VAL A 214 -4.73 34.88 -22.25
CA VAL A 214 -5.57 33.67 -22.14
C VAL A 214 -6.93 33.88 -22.80
N HIS A 215 -7.52 35.06 -22.66
CA HIS A 215 -8.80 35.38 -23.30
C HIS A 215 -8.71 35.43 -24.83
N GLN A 216 -7.56 35.79 -25.40
CA GLN A 216 -7.37 35.74 -26.86
C GLN A 216 -7.20 34.30 -27.34
N LEU A 217 -6.48 33.48 -26.60
CA LEU A 217 -6.32 32.05 -26.89
C LEU A 217 -7.66 31.30 -26.83
N MET A 218 -8.50 31.57 -25.83
CA MET A 218 -9.83 30.95 -25.73
C MET A 218 -10.75 31.32 -26.89
N LYS A 219 -10.59 32.51 -27.48
CA LYS A 219 -11.37 32.94 -28.66
C LYS A 219 -10.90 32.31 -29.96
N MET A 220 -9.64 31.88 -30.02
CA MET A 220 -9.06 31.20 -31.18
C MET A 220 -9.23 29.68 -31.13
N ALA A 221 -9.59 29.14 -29.97
CA ALA A 221 -9.92 27.73 -29.82
C ALA A 221 -11.28 27.45 -30.48
N VAL A 222 -11.25 26.81 -31.65
CA VAL A 222 -12.43 26.16 -32.23
C VAL A 222 -12.64 24.87 -31.45
N TRP A 223 -13.74 24.81 -30.72
CA TRP A 223 -14.18 23.59 -30.02
C TRP A 223 -15.12 22.85 -30.97
N GLU A 224 -14.63 21.77 -31.59
CA GLU A 224 -15.48 20.74 -32.21
C GLU A 224 -15.94 19.71 -31.17
#